data_AF-A0A926VGZ1-F1
#
_entry.id   AF-A0A926VGZ1-F1
#
_cell.length_a   1.000
_cell.length_b   1.000
_cell.length_c   1.000
_cell.angle_alpha   90.00
_cell.angle_beta   90.00
_cell.angle_gamma   90.00
#
_symmetry.space_group_name_H-M   'P 1'
#
loop_
_entity.id
_entity.type
_entity.pdbx_description
1 polymer ?
#
loop_
_entity_poly.entity_id
_entity_poly.type
_entity_poly.pdbx_seq_one_letter_code
_entity_poly.pdbx_strand_id
1 'polypeptide(L)'
;MLNLSSSNTAEGTIDKSSLTFNAGNWNTAQTVTITGKDDSIVDGDIAYQIITAAATSTDSKYNNFNPVDINVTNTDNDSANVSITPATVSQAEGNSGTIAYTFTINVSNPSVVPVTVAYTTDNASATAGSDYIDNDGTIIFNPGETSKSITVNVVGDIIPEADEIFTLNLISATNGTINLSGKQSTGIITNDDVEEDDCFCEQIVYPNLDTLTGEGGPNRSQVLPNTVSSTKDGTVNNDTLTGTNLSEELIGLDGDDLLLGNAGNDNLIGNAGNDTAFGGSDRDWISANEGDDLLNGNLGDDVFNGNAGNDTVRGGQGDDFVRGGGENDLIWGDIGEDTVAGDKGNDTVFGGNSEGGDSLGRDLLFGGSGKDLLNGNAGHDTLFGDEGNDTAHGGNNDDIVVGNVGDDMLFGDKGNDSLCGSEGNDTIYGGNGSTVAIGANGDRDCICGGEGNDLLFGNEGQDKIWGDEGNDTLRGGKDDDTLKGGAGSDRLLGDLGNDMLTGGSGRDFFVLSPGNGTDTILDFEDNLDLLELAGNLSFSQLSIIQGNNATLIAVTQTREILAFINSVQASAIGLDDFIFAGS
;
A
#
# COMPACT_ATOMS: atom_id res chain seq x y z
N MET A 1 -67.55 -15.61 -54.66
CA MET A 1 -66.57 -15.59 -53.56
C MET A 1 -65.19 -15.87 -54.16
N LEU A 2 -64.21 -15.04 -53.85
CA LEU A 2 -62.82 -15.18 -54.27
C LEU A 2 -61.99 -15.40 -53.01
N ASN A 3 -61.32 -16.56 -52.87
CA ASN A 3 -60.49 -16.83 -51.70
C ASN A 3 -59.08 -16.30 -51.91
N LEU A 4 -58.47 -15.82 -50.84
CA LEU A 4 -57.17 -15.18 -50.82
C LEU A 4 -56.30 -15.81 -49.72
N SER A 5 -55.01 -15.95 -49.99
CA SER A 5 -54.02 -16.37 -48.99
C SER A 5 -52.63 -15.83 -49.31
N SER A 6 -51.81 -15.56 -48.30
CA SER A 6 -50.38 -15.31 -48.49
C SER A 6 -49.65 -16.65 -48.69
N SER A 7 -48.70 -16.69 -49.63
CA SER A 7 -47.81 -17.85 -49.82
C SER A 7 -46.73 -17.93 -48.74
N ASN A 8 -46.46 -16.82 -48.03
CA ASN A 8 -45.54 -16.78 -46.90
C ASN A 8 -46.07 -15.84 -45.81
N THR A 9 -46.75 -16.41 -44.82
CA THR A 9 -47.30 -15.64 -43.69
C THR A 9 -46.23 -15.16 -42.70
N ALA A 10 -44.98 -15.62 -42.84
CA ALA A 10 -43.86 -15.05 -42.09
C ALA A 10 -43.43 -13.67 -42.64
N GLU A 11 -43.69 -13.38 -43.93
CA GLU A 11 -43.33 -12.11 -44.59
C GLU A 11 -44.49 -11.14 -44.72
N GLY A 12 -45.71 -11.66 -44.79
CA GLY A 12 -46.86 -10.79 -44.87
C GLY A 12 -48.20 -11.50 -44.80
N THR A 13 -49.16 -10.76 -44.28
CA THR A 13 -50.52 -11.22 -44.03
C THR A 13 -51.53 -10.37 -44.77
N ILE A 14 -52.74 -10.88 -44.89
CA ILE A 14 -53.86 -10.19 -45.53
C ILE A 14 -55.00 -10.04 -44.52
N ASP A 15 -55.69 -8.90 -44.55
CA ASP A 15 -56.81 -8.60 -43.65
C ASP A 15 -58.06 -9.46 -43.93
N LYS A 16 -58.16 -10.03 -45.14
CA LYS A 16 -59.31 -10.79 -45.62
C LYS A 16 -58.88 -12.07 -46.32
N SER A 17 -59.39 -13.21 -45.86
CA SER A 17 -59.21 -14.51 -46.50
C SER A 17 -60.13 -14.74 -47.70
N SER A 18 -61.11 -13.87 -47.92
CA SER A 18 -61.96 -13.91 -49.11
C SER A 18 -62.64 -12.58 -49.41
N LEU A 19 -63.02 -12.38 -50.67
CA LEU A 19 -63.88 -11.29 -51.14
C LEU A 19 -65.20 -11.87 -51.66
N THR A 20 -66.32 -11.26 -51.27
CA THR A 20 -67.64 -11.66 -51.74
C THR A 20 -68.27 -10.57 -52.58
N PHE A 21 -68.44 -10.87 -53.87
CA PHE A 21 -69.16 -10.05 -54.82
C PHE A 21 -70.58 -10.61 -55.00
N ASN A 22 -71.58 -9.73 -54.95
CA ASN A 22 -73.00 -10.00 -55.11
C ASN A 22 -73.61 -9.00 -56.11
N ALA A 23 -74.89 -9.19 -56.45
CA ALA A 23 -75.58 -8.37 -57.45
C ALA A 23 -75.58 -6.85 -57.15
N GLY A 24 -75.39 -6.45 -55.89
CA GLY A 24 -75.35 -5.05 -55.48
C GLY A 24 -73.95 -4.43 -55.36
N ASN A 25 -72.86 -5.21 -55.45
CA ASN A 25 -71.50 -4.70 -55.28
C ASN A 25 -70.46 -5.26 -56.27
N TRP A 26 -70.88 -6.05 -57.27
CA TRP A 26 -69.98 -6.73 -58.22
C TRP A 26 -69.08 -5.77 -59.01
N ASN A 27 -69.52 -4.53 -59.21
CA ASN A 27 -68.81 -3.48 -59.93
C ASN A 27 -68.14 -2.45 -59.00
N THR A 28 -68.18 -2.67 -57.68
CA THR A 28 -67.52 -1.81 -56.71
C THR A 28 -66.19 -2.44 -56.32
N ALA A 29 -65.11 -1.64 -56.34
CA ALA A 29 -63.79 -2.10 -55.92
C ALA A 29 -63.84 -2.56 -54.45
N GLN A 30 -63.28 -3.74 -54.18
CA GLN A 30 -63.07 -4.22 -52.82
C GLN A 30 -61.58 -4.21 -52.54
N THR A 31 -61.21 -3.58 -51.43
CA THR A 31 -59.81 -3.46 -51.01
C THR A 31 -59.43 -4.62 -50.09
N VAL A 32 -58.25 -5.17 -50.31
CA VAL A 32 -57.54 -6.08 -49.41
C VAL A 32 -56.28 -5.35 -48.97
N THR A 33 -56.03 -5.31 -47.68
CA THR A 33 -54.82 -4.71 -47.12
C THR A 33 -53.80 -5.82 -46.91
N ILE A 34 -52.64 -5.67 -47.52
CA ILE A 34 -51.48 -6.54 -47.29
C ILE A 34 -50.61 -5.84 -46.24
N THR A 35 -50.26 -6.54 -45.19
CA THR A 35 -49.39 -6.03 -44.12
C THR A 35 -48.14 -6.89 -44.08
N GLY A 36 -47.00 -6.28 -44.42
CA GLY A 36 -45.68 -6.89 -44.21
C GLY A 36 -45.48 -7.20 -42.73
N LYS A 37 -44.77 -8.28 -42.45
CA LYS A 37 -44.47 -8.67 -41.08
C LYS A 37 -43.09 -8.15 -40.73
N ASP A 38 -43.06 -7.27 -39.75
CA ASP A 38 -41.85 -6.72 -39.15
C ASP A 38 -41.23 -7.78 -38.23
N ASP A 39 -39.93 -8.00 -38.36
CA ASP A 39 -39.15 -8.75 -37.39
C ASP A 39 -37.81 -8.06 -37.10
N SER A 40 -36.78 -8.80 -36.74
CA SER A 40 -35.47 -8.23 -36.39
C SER A 40 -34.36 -9.13 -36.91
N ILE A 41 -34.63 -9.87 -37.98
CA ILE A 41 -33.72 -10.83 -38.59
C ILE A 41 -33.18 -10.21 -39.87
N VAL A 42 -31.86 -10.20 -40.02
CA VAL A 42 -31.22 -9.80 -41.28
C VAL A 42 -31.29 -10.97 -42.26
N ASP A 43 -32.36 -11.02 -43.04
CA ASP A 43 -32.61 -12.05 -44.06
C ASP A 43 -32.72 -11.51 -45.50
N GLY A 44 -32.63 -10.19 -45.66
CA GLY A 44 -32.70 -9.51 -46.94
C GLY A 44 -34.12 -9.46 -47.52
N ASP A 45 -34.27 -8.83 -48.69
CA ASP A 45 -35.60 -8.69 -49.30
C ASP A 45 -36.22 -10.04 -49.69
N ILE A 46 -37.32 -10.43 -49.04
CA ILE A 46 -38.03 -11.68 -49.34
C ILE A 46 -39.28 -11.42 -50.19
N ALA A 47 -39.29 -11.99 -51.39
CA ALA A 47 -40.43 -11.98 -52.28
C ALA A 47 -41.44 -13.10 -51.93
N TYR A 48 -42.73 -12.77 -51.94
CA TYR A 48 -43.83 -13.71 -51.76
C TYR A 48 -45.05 -13.34 -52.63
N GLN A 49 -46.08 -14.18 -52.60
CA GLN A 49 -47.28 -13.99 -53.42
C GLN A 49 -48.55 -13.94 -52.58
N ILE A 50 -49.50 -13.09 -52.97
CA ILE A 50 -50.90 -13.21 -52.57
C ILE A 50 -51.62 -14.04 -53.61
N ILE A 51 -51.98 -15.25 -53.20
CA ILE A 51 -52.66 -16.24 -54.02
C ILE A 51 -54.13 -15.85 -54.12
N THR A 52 -54.60 -15.63 -55.34
CA THR A 52 -56.00 -15.38 -55.69
C THR A 52 -56.62 -16.65 -56.23
N ALA A 53 -57.19 -17.49 -55.37
CA ALA A 53 -57.71 -18.79 -55.78
C ALA A 53 -58.96 -18.67 -56.67
N ALA A 54 -59.26 -19.72 -57.44
CA ALA A 54 -60.38 -19.74 -58.36
C ALA A 54 -61.71 -19.36 -57.68
N ALA A 55 -62.43 -18.42 -58.27
CA ALA A 55 -63.65 -17.90 -57.68
C ALA A 55 -64.79 -18.94 -57.71
N THR A 56 -65.55 -19.04 -56.63
CA THR A 56 -66.79 -19.83 -56.55
C THR A 56 -67.98 -18.90 -56.75
N SER A 57 -68.80 -19.13 -57.78
CA SER A 57 -69.92 -18.25 -58.14
C SER A 57 -71.11 -19.04 -58.72
N THR A 58 -72.32 -18.51 -58.51
CA THR A 58 -73.51 -18.97 -59.24
C THR A 58 -73.60 -18.37 -60.65
N ASP A 59 -72.84 -17.31 -60.93
CA ASP A 59 -72.67 -16.78 -62.29
C ASP A 59 -71.62 -17.61 -63.04
N SER A 60 -72.04 -18.29 -64.11
CA SER A 60 -71.19 -19.17 -64.91
C SER A 60 -69.99 -18.48 -65.55
N LYS A 61 -70.01 -17.14 -65.71
CA LYS A 61 -68.86 -16.39 -66.25
C LYS A 61 -67.74 -16.23 -65.22
N TYR A 62 -68.10 -16.13 -63.95
CA TYR A 62 -67.14 -15.90 -62.86
C TYR A 62 -66.81 -17.17 -62.07
N ASN A 63 -67.63 -18.22 -62.19
CA ASN A 63 -67.34 -19.49 -61.56
C ASN A 63 -66.10 -20.13 -62.18
N ASN A 64 -65.15 -20.57 -61.35
CA ASN A 64 -63.83 -21.09 -61.70
C ASN A 64 -62.89 -20.09 -62.39
N PHE A 65 -63.23 -18.80 -62.44
CA PHE A 65 -62.29 -17.79 -62.92
C PHE A 65 -61.17 -17.61 -61.88
N ASN A 66 -59.91 -17.81 -62.30
CA ASN A 66 -58.74 -17.68 -61.44
C ASN A 66 -57.96 -16.41 -61.81
N PRO A 67 -58.03 -15.34 -61.01
CA PRO A 67 -57.19 -14.17 -61.23
C PRO A 67 -55.70 -14.51 -61.12
N VAL A 68 -54.85 -13.60 -61.61
CA VAL A 68 -53.40 -13.73 -61.48
C VAL A 68 -52.99 -13.36 -60.06
N ASP A 69 -52.14 -14.20 -59.47
CA ASP A 69 -51.57 -13.96 -58.14
C ASP A 69 -50.71 -12.68 -58.12
N ILE A 70 -50.64 -12.02 -56.97
CA ILE A 70 -49.96 -10.73 -56.82
C ILE A 70 -48.58 -10.94 -56.18
N ASN A 71 -47.52 -10.55 -56.89
CA ASN A 71 -46.17 -10.55 -56.35
C ASN A 71 -45.95 -9.34 -55.44
N VAL A 72 -45.39 -9.58 -54.26
CA VAL A 72 -45.03 -8.57 -53.27
C VAL A 72 -43.67 -8.91 -52.67
N THR A 73 -42.97 -7.90 -52.16
CA THR A 73 -41.67 -8.07 -51.50
C THR A 73 -41.76 -7.42 -50.13
N ASN A 74 -41.38 -8.16 -49.09
CA ASN A 74 -41.08 -7.58 -47.79
C ASN A 74 -39.63 -7.08 -47.87
N THR A 75 -39.42 -5.77 -47.71
CA THR A 75 -38.09 -5.17 -47.79
C THR A 75 -37.45 -5.19 -46.42
N ASP A 76 -36.24 -5.73 -46.32
CA ASP A 76 -35.51 -5.81 -45.07
C ASP A 76 -34.93 -4.43 -44.70
N ASN A 77 -35.22 -3.98 -43.49
CA ASN A 77 -34.71 -2.73 -42.93
C ASN A 77 -33.88 -2.94 -41.67
N ASP A 78 -33.48 -4.18 -41.40
CA ASP A 78 -32.60 -4.57 -40.31
C ASP A 78 -31.13 -4.54 -40.74
N SER A 79 -30.23 -4.44 -39.75
CA SER A 79 -28.78 -4.44 -39.99
C SER A 79 -28.04 -5.19 -38.89
N ALA A 80 -26.99 -5.90 -39.29
CA ALA A 80 -26.08 -6.60 -38.39
C ALA A 80 -24.93 -5.64 -37.97
N ASN A 81 -25.23 -4.70 -37.06
CA ASN A 81 -24.23 -3.78 -36.54
C ASN A 81 -23.39 -4.46 -35.47
N VAL A 82 -22.07 -4.37 -35.61
CA VAL A 82 -21.09 -5.01 -34.74
C VAL A 82 -20.50 -3.99 -33.76
N SER A 83 -20.41 -4.35 -32.48
CA SER A 83 -19.79 -3.51 -31.43
C SER A 83 -19.16 -4.33 -30.32
N ILE A 84 -18.12 -3.80 -29.67
CA ILE A 84 -17.57 -4.32 -28.40
C ILE A 84 -18.30 -3.70 -27.21
N THR A 85 -18.57 -4.52 -26.19
CA THR A 85 -18.96 -4.07 -24.84
C THR A 85 -18.27 -4.91 -23.75
N PRO A 86 -17.98 -4.35 -22.56
CA PRO A 86 -18.11 -2.93 -22.21
C PRO A 86 -17.09 -2.05 -22.98
N ALA A 87 -17.18 -0.73 -22.84
CA ALA A 87 -16.19 0.17 -23.44
C ALA A 87 -14.84 0.16 -22.69
N THR A 88 -14.88 -0.25 -21.42
CA THR A 88 -13.72 -0.40 -20.55
C THR A 88 -13.90 -1.65 -19.70
N VAL A 89 -12.85 -2.46 -19.62
CA VAL A 89 -12.68 -3.53 -18.63
C VAL A 89 -11.50 -3.11 -17.75
N SER A 90 -11.69 -3.08 -16.44
CA SER A 90 -10.65 -2.67 -15.48
C SER A 90 -10.64 -3.63 -14.32
N GLN A 91 -9.48 -4.21 -14.02
CA GLN A 91 -9.26 -5.15 -12.94
C GLN A 91 -7.80 -5.07 -12.45
N ALA A 92 -7.54 -5.59 -11.26
CA ALA A 92 -6.21 -5.90 -10.79
C ALA A 92 -5.51 -6.92 -11.72
N GLU A 93 -4.17 -6.88 -11.79
CA GLU A 93 -3.36 -7.88 -12.50
C GLU A 93 -3.00 -9.08 -11.66
N GLY A 94 -3.02 -8.91 -10.34
CA GLY A 94 -2.74 -9.93 -9.34
C GLY A 94 -1.26 -10.30 -9.29
N ASN A 95 -0.85 -10.91 -8.19
CA ASN A 95 0.57 -11.06 -7.86
C ASN A 95 1.37 -12.08 -8.71
N SER A 96 0.68 -12.83 -9.60
CA SER A 96 1.30 -13.77 -10.52
C SER A 96 0.34 -14.40 -11.54
N GLY A 97 0.91 -14.96 -12.62
CA GLY A 97 0.17 -15.77 -13.58
C GLY A 97 -0.54 -14.91 -14.59
N THR A 98 -1.80 -15.21 -14.91
CA THR A 98 -2.58 -14.34 -15.81
C THR A 98 -4.04 -14.17 -15.39
N ILE A 99 -4.56 -12.95 -15.54
CA ILE A 99 -5.97 -12.61 -15.31
C ILE A 99 -6.69 -12.39 -16.64
N ALA A 100 -7.91 -12.92 -16.73
CA ALA A 100 -8.71 -12.92 -17.96
C ALA A 100 -9.55 -11.64 -18.10
N TYR A 101 -9.20 -10.80 -19.07
CA TYR A 101 -9.98 -9.64 -19.48
C TYR A 101 -10.94 -10.05 -20.59
N THR A 102 -12.24 -10.10 -20.26
CA THR A 102 -13.26 -10.61 -21.19
C THR A 102 -14.05 -9.47 -21.83
N PHE A 103 -13.99 -9.42 -23.16
CA PHE A 103 -14.71 -8.47 -24.00
C PHE A 103 -15.81 -9.20 -24.77
N THR A 104 -17.00 -8.60 -24.87
CA THR A 104 -18.13 -9.19 -25.62
C THR A 104 -18.33 -8.45 -26.92
N ILE A 105 -18.21 -9.17 -28.04
CA ILE A 105 -18.59 -8.68 -29.37
C ILE A 105 -20.07 -8.99 -29.58
N ASN A 106 -20.86 -7.97 -29.90
CA ASN A 106 -22.29 -8.08 -30.16
C ASN A 106 -22.61 -7.77 -31.61
N VAL A 107 -23.65 -8.44 -32.13
CA VAL A 107 -24.33 -8.13 -33.38
C VAL A 107 -25.76 -7.71 -33.05
N SER A 108 -26.19 -6.52 -33.51
CA SER A 108 -27.48 -5.93 -33.11
C SER A 108 -28.69 -6.80 -33.41
N ASN A 109 -28.68 -7.49 -34.55
CA ASN A 109 -29.76 -8.35 -35.03
C ASN A 109 -29.18 -9.69 -35.54
N PRO A 110 -29.86 -10.83 -35.28
CA PRO A 110 -29.46 -12.12 -35.83
C PRO A 110 -29.48 -12.11 -37.36
N SER A 111 -28.44 -12.68 -37.97
CA SER A 111 -28.32 -12.81 -39.44
C SER A 111 -28.58 -14.26 -39.87
N VAL A 112 -29.14 -14.45 -41.07
CA VAL A 112 -29.31 -15.79 -41.68
C VAL A 112 -28.03 -16.31 -42.36
N VAL A 113 -27.05 -15.43 -42.57
CA VAL A 113 -25.70 -15.77 -43.06
C VAL A 113 -24.65 -15.50 -41.97
N PRO A 114 -23.49 -16.18 -41.99
CA PRO A 114 -22.44 -15.92 -41.01
C PRO A 114 -21.91 -14.49 -41.08
N VAL A 115 -21.70 -13.88 -39.91
CA VAL A 115 -21.02 -12.57 -39.76
C VAL A 115 -19.61 -12.82 -39.28
N THR A 116 -18.61 -12.33 -40.01
CA THR A 116 -17.19 -12.53 -39.66
C THR A 116 -16.58 -11.20 -39.24
N VAL A 117 -15.88 -11.17 -38.11
CA VAL A 117 -15.30 -9.95 -37.52
C VAL A 117 -13.83 -10.18 -37.19
N ALA A 118 -12.94 -9.34 -37.74
CA ALA A 118 -11.51 -9.35 -37.41
C ALA A 118 -11.20 -8.31 -36.33
N TYR A 119 -10.28 -8.65 -35.42
CA TYR A 119 -9.91 -7.80 -34.29
C TYR A 119 -8.41 -7.88 -33.98
N THR A 120 -7.88 -6.85 -33.31
CA THR A 120 -6.49 -6.80 -32.82
C THR A 120 -6.40 -6.26 -31.40
N THR A 121 -5.33 -6.60 -30.70
CA THR A 121 -4.88 -5.90 -29.49
C THR A 121 -3.75 -4.93 -29.83
N ASP A 122 -3.74 -3.76 -29.18
CA ASP A 122 -2.71 -2.74 -29.42
C ASP A 122 -2.23 -2.15 -28.09
N ASN A 123 -0.91 -2.01 -27.94
CA ASN A 123 -0.24 -1.39 -26.79
C ASN A 123 -0.70 0.07 -26.60
N ALA A 124 -0.75 0.53 -25.35
CA ALA A 124 -0.79 1.95 -25.03
C ALA A 124 0.26 2.30 -23.95
N SER A 125 -0.10 2.38 -22.67
CA SER A 125 0.91 2.35 -21.59
C SER A 125 1.40 0.93 -21.36
N ALA A 126 0.50 -0.05 -21.42
CA ALA A 126 0.85 -1.46 -21.35
C ALA A 126 1.51 -1.95 -22.66
N THR A 127 2.44 -2.87 -22.51
CA THR A 127 3.27 -3.53 -23.50
C THR A 127 2.95 -5.02 -23.60
N ALA A 128 2.60 -5.49 -24.80
CA ALA A 128 2.41 -6.90 -25.05
C ALA A 128 3.68 -7.72 -24.79
N GLY A 129 3.55 -8.78 -23.98
CA GLY A 129 4.61 -9.70 -23.60
C GLY A 129 5.10 -9.52 -22.17
N SER A 130 5.11 -8.28 -21.65
CA SER A 130 5.31 -8.00 -20.22
C SER A 130 3.95 -8.01 -19.52
N ASP A 131 3.04 -7.12 -19.92
CA ASP A 131 1.88 -6.77 -19.07
C ASP A 131 0.62 -7.49 -19.55
N TYR A 132 0.57 -7.88 -20.83
CA TYR A 132 -0.49 -8.73 -21.36
C TYR A 132 -0.03 -9.59 -22.55
N ILE A 133 -0.81 -10.64 -22.83
CA ILE A 133 -0.58 -11.54 -23.97
C ILE A 133 -1.40 -11.04 -25.16
N ASP A 134 -0.70 -10.69 -26.25
CA ASP A 134 -1.30 -10.29 -27.51
C ASP A 134 -2.31 -11.33 -28.04
N ASN A 135 -3.48 -10.88 -28.47
CA ASN A 135 -4.56 -11.74 -28.96
C ASN A 135 -5.25 -11.11 -30.18
N ASP A 136 -4.59 -11.21 -31.32
CA ASP A 136 -5.15 -10.86 -32.62
C ASP A 136 -5.94 -12.02 -33.23
N GLY A 137 -7.05 -11.74 -33.93
CA GLY A 137 -7.82 -12.83 -34.51
C GLY A 137 -9.04 -12.48 -35.35
N THR A 138 -9.88 -13.49 -35.54
CA THR A 138 -11.15 -13.40 -36.26
C THR A 138 -12.18 -14.29 -35.60
N ILE A 139 -13.36 -13.73 -35.31
CA ILE A 139 -14.53 -14.47 -34.84
C ILE A 139 -15.58 -14.60 -35.94
N ILE A 140 -16.33 -15.69 -35.90
CA ILE A 140 -17.44 -15.96 -36.82
C ILE A 140 -18.70 -16.19 -35.98
N PHE A 141 -19.73 -15.38 -36.20
CA PHE A 141 -21.09 -15.61 -35.73
C PHE A 141 -21.79 -16.51 -36.73
N ASN A 142 -22.19 -17.70 -36.29
CA ASN A 142 -23.06 -18.56 -37.07
C ASN A 142 -24.44 -17.93 -37.22
N PRO A 143 -25.25 -18.34 -38.22
CA PRO A 143 -26.59 -17.82 -38.38
C PRO A 143 -27.40 -17.87 -37.08
N GLY A 144 -28.00 -16.74 -36.71
CA GLY A 144 -28.76 -16.57 -35.46
C GLY A 144 -27.94 -16.20 -34.21
N GLU A 145 -26.60 -16.28 -34.22
CA GLU A 145 -25.77 -15.85 -33.08
C GLU A 145 -25.62 -14.32 -33.04
N THR A 146 -25.73 -13.74 -31.84
CA THR A 146 -25.66 -12.28 -31.63
C THR A 146 -24.58 -11.83 -30.65
N SER A 147 -23.90 -12.74 -29.95
CA SER A 147 -22.82 -12.40 -29.02
C SER A 147 -21.71 -13.45 -28.98
N LYS A 148 -20.45 -13.02 -28.91
CA LYS A 148 -19.27 -13.86 -28.63
C LYS A 148 -18.28 -13.14 -27.73
N SER A 149 -17.52 -13.88 -26.94
CA SER A 149 -16.50 -13.33 -26.06
C SER A 149 -15.11 -13.51 -26.64
N ILE A 150 -14.24 -12.53 -26.39
CA ILE A 150 -12.80 -12.56 -26.61
C ILE A 150 -12.15 -12.34 -25.26
N THR A 151 -11.12 -13.12 -24.95
CA THR A 151 -10.36 -13.01 -23.70
C THR A 151 -8.94 -12.57 -24.02
N VAL A 152 -8.51 -11.45 -23.46
CA VAL A 152 -7.10 -11.05 -23.43
C VAL A 152 -6.57 -11.42 -22.04
N ASN A 153 -5.44 -12.10 -21.97
CA ASN A 153 -4.83 -12.48 -20.69
C ASN A 153 -3.82 -11.41 -20.30
N VAL A 154 -4.03 -10.77 -19.16
CA VAL A 154 -3.09 -9.84 -18.52
C VAL A 154 -2.14 -10.66 -17.65
N VAL A 155 -0.86 -10.34 -17.67
CA VAL A 155 0.16 -11.02 -16.86
C VAL A 155 0.19 -10.32 -15.52
N GLY A 156 0.22 -11.09 -14.43
CA GLY A 156 0.36 -10.53 -13.09
C GLY A 156 1.80 -10.67 -12.61
N ASP A 157 2.28 -9.67 -11.87
CA ASP A 157 3.56 -9.67 -11.17
C ASP A 157 3.45 -9.00 -9.80
N ILE A 158 4.58 -8.67 -9.17
CA ILE A 158 4.62 -8.09 -7.81
C ILE A 158 5.27 -6.71 -7.81
N ILE A 159 5.47 -6.13 -8.98
CA ILE A 159 6.20 -4.87 -9.14
C ILE A 159 5.16 -3.75 -9.01
N PRO A 160 5.33 -2.82 -8.07
CA PRO A 160 4.46 -1.66 -7.99
C PRO A 160 4.65 -0.78 -9.23
N GLU A 161 3.63 -0.76 -10.09
CA GLU A 161 3.61 0.03 -11.31
C GLU A 161 2.48 1.07 -11.29
N ALA A 162 2.44 1.95 -12.30
CA ALA A 162 1.30 2.84 -12.50
C ALA A 162 0.23 2.11 -13.31
N ASP A 163 -1.07 2.41 -13.09
CA ASP A 163 -2.16 1.87 -13.90
C ASP A 163 -1.87 1.93 -15.41
N GLU A 164 -1.89 0.76 -16.05
CA GLU A 164 -1.54 0.61 -17.45
C GLU A 164 -2.75 0.34 -18.35
N ILE A 165 -2.57 0.55 -19.64
CA ILE A 165 -3.66 0.54 -20.62
C ILE A 165 -3.25 -0.21 -21.89
N PHE A 166 -4.14 -1.09 -22.35
CA PHE A 166 -4.14 -1.64 -23.72
C PHE A 166 -5.51 -1.47 -24.38
N THR A 167 -5.61 -1.71 -25.69
CA THR A 167 -6.89 -1.63 -26.41
C THR A 167 -7.20 -2.86 -27.24
N LEU A 168 -8.48 -3.22 -27.33
CA LEU A 168 -9.02 -4.24 -28.25
C LEU A 168 -9.84 -3.53 -29.35
N ASN A 169 -9.45 -3.74 -30.61
CA ASN A 169 -9.96 -2.99 -31.77
C ASN A 169 -10.66 -3.91 -32.79
N LEU A 170 -11.88 -3.55 -33.20
CA LEU A 170 -12.56 -4.15 -34.35
C LEU A 170 -12.04 -3.54 -35.64
N ILE A 171 -11.48 -4.37 -36.52
CA ILE A 171 -10.80 -3.92 -37.73
C ILE A 171 -11.70 -3.99 -38.97
N SER A 172 -12.45 -5.08 -39.11
CA SER A 172 -13.36 -5.25 -40.25
C SER A 172 -14.49 -6.24 -39.93
N ALA A 173 -15.62 -6.08 -40.63
CA ALA A 173 -16.75 -7.01 -40.58
C ALA A 173 -17.19 -7.38 -42.01
N THR A 174 -17.54 -8.65 -42.22
CA THR A 174 -18.17 -9.16 -43.45
C THR A 174 -19.59 -9.61 -43.13
N ASN A 175 -20.56 -9.27 -43.99
CA ASN A 175 -22.00 -9.44 -43.76
C ASN A 175 -22.54 -8.71 -42.51
N GLY A 176 -21.79 -7.73 -42.03
CA GLY A 176 -22.15 -6.84 -40.94
C GLY A 176 -21.39 -5.51 -41.07
N THR A 177 -21.75 -4.53 -40.26
CA THR A 177 -21.13 -3.20 -40.27
C THR A 177 -20.63 -2.85 -38.87
N ILE A 178 -19.37 -2.42 -38.72
CA ILE A 178 -18.86 -2.00 -37.41
C ILE A 178 -19.48 -0.66 -37.03
N ASN A 179 -20.06 -0.59 -35.83
CA ASN A 179 -20.47 0.67 -35.24
C ASN A 179 -19.23 1.44 -34.77
N LEU A 180 -18.96 2.59 -35.39
CA LEU A 180 -17.76 3.39 -35.10
C LEU A 180 -17.65 3.82 -33.64
N SER A 181 -18.76 4.03 -32.93
CA SER A 181 -18.72 4.42 -31.50
C SER A 181 -18.46 3.23 -30.57
N GLY A 182 -18.56 1.99 -31.06
CA GLY A 182 -18.31 0.76 -30.30
C GLY A 182 -17.24 -0.12 -30.96
N LYS A 183 -16.33 0.48 -31.73
CA LYS A 183 -15.29 -0.24 -32.47
C LYS A 183 -14.09 -0.65 -31.60
N GLN A 184 -13.96 -0.06 -30.42
CA GLN A 184 -12.81 -0.22 -29.52
C GLN A 184 -13.31 -0.40 -28.09
N SER A 185 -12.60 -1.23 -27.32
CA SER A 185 -12.66 -1.23 -25.86
C SER A 185 -11.27 -1.10 -25.28
N THR A 186 -11.20 -0.48 -24.11
CA THR A 186 -9.97 -0.31 -23.33
C THR A 186 -9.88 -1.40 -22.27
N GLY A 187 -8.71 -2.00 -22.10
CA GLY A 187 -8.33 -2.75 -20.90
C GLY A 187 -7.48 -1.84 -20.01
N ILE A 188 -7.87 -1.66 -18.76
CA ILE A 188 -7.09 -0.95 -17.74
C ILE A 188 -6.59 -1.99 -16.75
N ILE A 189 -5.28 -2.15 -16.70
CA ILE A 189 -4.56 -2.96 -15.73
C ILE A 189 -4.33 -2.06 -14.52
N THR A 190 -4.99 -2.35 -13.39
CA THR A 190 -4.81 -1.54 -12.19
C THR A 190 -3.77 -2.18 -11.31
N ASN A 191 -2.80 -1.38 -10.86
CA ASN A 191 -1.78 -1.85 -9.93
C ASN A 191 -2.46 -2.26 -8.60
N ASP A 192 -2.33 -3.53 -8.23
CA ASP A 192 -2.73 -4.06 -6.92
C ASP A 192 -1.54 -4.50 -6.07
N ASP A 193 -0.33 -4.24 -6.55
CA ASP A 193 0.89 -4.41 -5.80
C ASP A 193 1.16 -3.19 -4.94
N VAL A 194 1.47 -3.51 -3.70
CA VAL A 194 1.79 -2.53 -2.67
C VAL A 194 3.25 -2.18 -2.94
N GLU A 195 3.57 -0.89 -3.18
CA GLU A 195 4.91 -0.41 -2.81
C GLU A 195 5.08 -0.91 -1.39
N GLU A 196 6.09 -1.74 -1.12
CA GLU A 196 6.40 -2.14 0.25
C GLU A 196 6.88 -0.89 0.99
N ASP A 197 5.93 0.01 1.26
CA ASP A 197 6.01 1.09 2.18
C ASP A 197 6.05 0.45 3.56
N ASP A 198 7.01 0.95 4.30
CA ASP A 198 7.35 0.70 5.68
C ASP A 198 6.11 0.74 6.60
N CYS A 199 5.34 -0.34 6.56
CA CYS A 199 4.08 -0.42 7.27
C CYS A 199 4.28 -0.34 8.78
N PHE A 200 5.48 -0.54 9.33
CA PHE A 200 5.68 -0.40 10.76
C PHE A 200 5.94 1.06 11.13
N CYS A 201 6.91 1.75 10.49
CA CYS A 201 7.23 3.12 10.86
C CYS A 201 6.09 4.10 10.55
N GLU A 202 5.32 3.86 9.47
CA GLU A 202 4.14 4.67 9.14
C GLU A 202 2.92 4.44 10.06
N GLN A 203 2.86 3.32 10.78
CA GLN A 203 1.79 3.04 11.76
C GLN A 203 2.08 3.63 13.14
N ILE A 204 3.30 4.14 13.38
CA ILE A 204 3.65 4.76 14.67
C ILE A 204 2.86 6.06 14.79
N VAL A 205 1.90 6.07 15.72
CA VAL A 205 1.09 7.25 15.99
C VAL A 205 1.94 8.25 16.75
N TYR A 206 2.49 9.22 16.03
CA TYR A 206 3.15 10.37 16.63
C TYR A 206 2.11 11.19 17.42
N PRO A 207 2.13 11.16 18.76
CA PRO A 207 1.11 11.82 19.54
C PRO A 207 1.29 13.33 19.38
N ASN A 208 0.16 14.03 19.25
CA ASN A 208 0.21 15.46 19.01
C ASN A 208 0.63 16.22 20.28
N LEU A 209 1.93 16.48 20.40
CA LEU A 209 2.51 17.27 21.48
C LEU A 209 1.92 18.69 21.52
N ASP A 210 1.35 19.18 20.42
CA ASP A 210 0.70 20.50 20.35
C ASP A 210 -0.57 20.65 21.19
N THR A 211 -1.08 19.54 21.71
CA THR A 211 -2.12 19.55 22.74
C THR A 211 -1.56 19.83 24.13
N LEU A 212 -0.24 19.98 24.27
CA LEU A 212 0.52 20.28 25.48
C LEU A 212 1.56 21.39 25.20
N THR A 213 1.51 22.52 25.91
CA THR A 213 1.81 23.81 25.28
C THR A 213 3.17 24.45 25.48
N GLY A 214 3.64 25.10 24.38
CA GLY A 214 4.44 26.35 24.37
C GLY A 214 5.76 26.23 23.60
N GLU A 215 5.77 26.30 22.25
CA GLU A 215 6.16 27.55 21.57
C GLU A 215 5.48 27.68 20.18
N GLY A 216 4.97 28.87 19.85
CA GLY A 216 4.92 29.34 18.45
C GLY A 216 3.74 28.97 17.52
N GLY A 217 2.46 29.09 17.92
CA GLY A 217 1.36 29.03 16.94
C GLY A 217 0.00 29.57 17.42
N PRO A 218 -0.84 30.18 16.55
CA PRO A 218 -2.04 30.93 16.94
C PRO A 218 -3.26 30.06 17.34
N ASN A 219 -3.11 28.75 17.55
CA ASN A 219 -4.25 27.83 17.69
C ASN A 219 -3.96 26.56 18.51
N ARG A 220 -3.41 26.66 19.73
CA ARG A 220 -3.20 25.50 20.63
C ARG A 220 -3.83 25.68 22.01
N SER A 221 -4.34 24.58 22.58
CA SER A 221 -5.05 24.52 23.86
C SER A 221 -4.04 24.23 24.98
N GLN A 222 -3.85 25.18 25.90
CA GLN A 222 -2.89 25.11 27.01
C GLN A 222 -3.30 24.10 28.09
N VAL A 223 -2.32 23.34 28.61
CA VAL A 223 -2.44 22.75 29.94
C VAL A 223 -2.46 23.93 30.90
N LEU A 224 -3.64 24.23 31.44
CA LEU A 224 -3.84 25.40 32.27
C LEU A 224 -3.16 25.21 33.63
N PRO A 225 -2.57 26.27 34.21
CA PRO A 225 -2.10 26.26 35.59
C PRO A 225 -3.20 25.81 36.55
N ASN A 226 -2.80 25.32 37.72
CA ASN A 226 -3.72 24.87 38.76
C ASN A 226 -4.63 26.01 39.25
N THR A 227 -5.81 25.66 39.75
CA THR A 227 -6.67 26.62 40.44
C THR A 227 -6.15 26.85 41.85
N VAL A 228 -5.66 28.06 42.13
CA VAL A 228 -5.02 28.39 43.41
C VAL A 228 -5.93 29.16 44.37
N SER A 229 -5.60 29.07 45.66
CA SER A 229 -6.29 29.69 46.79
C SER A 229 -5.71 31.04 47.19
N SER A 230 -4.43 31.28 46.93
CA SER A 230 -3.73 32.55 47.12
C SER A 230 -2.45 32.62 46.29
N THR A 231 -1.98 33.84 46.05
CA THR A 231 -0.71 34.13 45.36
C THR A 231 0.28 34.79 46.33
N LYS A 232 1.57 34.47 46.19
CA LYS A 232 2.68 35.04 46.94
C LYS A 232 3.79 35.47 45.97
N ASP A 233 4.00 36.77 45.90
CA ASP A 233 5.03 37.39 45.06
C ASP A 233 6.33 37.62 45.84
N GLY A 234 7.45 37.36 45.18
CA GLY A 234 8.79 37.76 45.57
C GLY A 234 9.11 39.21 45.21
N THR A 235 10.39 39.48 45.00
CA THR A 235 10.98 40.77 44.66
C THR A 235 11.95 40.58 43.50
N VAL A 236 12.61 41.66 43.07
CA VAL A 236 13.62 41.58 42.00
C VAL A 236 15.01 41.11 42.49
N ASN A 237 15.06 40.46 43.65
CA ASN A 237 16.30 39.90 44.20
C ASN A 237 16.01 38.48 44.63
N ASN A 238 17.06 37.69 44.81
CA ASN A 238 16.99 36.32 45.30
C ASN A 238 16.12 36.19 46.57
N ASP A 239 14.99 35.54 46.42
CA ASP A 239 13.96 35.32 47.40
C ASP A 239 13.83 33.84 47.78
N THR A 240 13.12 33.59 48.87
CA THR A 240 12.71 32.23 49.25
C THR A 240 11.23 32.23 49.54
N LEU A 241 10.46 31.61 48.67
CA LEU A 241 9.02 31.52 48.73
C LEU A 241 8.62 30.11 49.14
N THR A 242 8.08 29.97 50.35
CA THR A 242 7.50 28.70 50.82
C THR A 242 5.98 28.78 50.85
N GLY A 243 5.32 27.80 50.23
CA GLY A 243 3.88 27.53 50.23
C GLY A 243 3.44 26.78 51.48
N THR A 244 2.22 26.27 51.48
CA THR A 244 1.61 25.56 52.61
C THR A 244 1.09 24.18 52.19
N ASN A 245 -0.11 23.80 52.68
CA ASN A 245 -0.77 22.56 52.30
C ASN A 245 -2.02 22.87 51.45
N LEU A 246 -2.05 24.05 50.82
CA LEU A 246 -3.15 24.54 50.01
C LEU A 246 -2.59 24.81 48.62
N SER A 247 -3.41 24.70 47.58
CA SER A 247 -3.02 25.14 46.24
C SER A 247 -2.72 26.64 46.23
N GLU A 248 -1.49 27.03 45.92
CA GLU A 248 -0.95 28.38 46.00
C GLU A 248 -0.14 28.71 44.74
N GLU A 249 -0.04 30.01 44.42
CA GLU A 249 0.83 30.49 43.35
C GLU A 249 2.02 31.22 43.96
N LEU A 250 3.24 30.79 43.62
CA LEU A 250 4.49 31.35 44.08
C LEU A 250 5.21 31.98 42.88
N ILE A 251 5.45 33.29 42.93
CA ILE A 251 6.05 34.03 41.80
C ILE A 251 7.37 34.67 42.25
N GLY A 252 8.50 34.22 41.70
CA GLY A 252 9.86 34.70 42.03
C GLY A 252 10.10 36.15 41.60
N LEU A 253 9.92 36.41 40.30
CA LEU A 253 10.24 37.65 39.57
C LEU A 253 11.70 37.66 39.05
N ASP A 254 12.50 38.67 39.37
CA ASP A 254 13.90 38.69 38.93
C ASP A 254 14.79 38.18 40.06
N GLY A 255 15.90 37.53 39.74
CA GLY A 255 16.88 37.03 40.72
C GLY A 255 16.90 35.51 40.75
N ASP A 256 17.85 34.94 41.50
CA ASP A 256 17.93 33.48 41.63
C ASP A 256 17.12 33.07 42.88
N ASP A 257 15.89 32.60 42.66
CA ASP A 257 14.89 32.37 43.69
C ASP A 257 14.78 30.89 44.11
N LEU A 258 14.34 30.66 45.34
CA LEU A 258 13.97 29.33 45.85
C LEU A 258 12.46 29.24 46.11
N LEU A 259 11.77 28.44 45.31
CA LEU A 259 10.32 28.20 45.41
C LEU A 259 10.07 26.80 45.98
N LEU A 260 9.26 26.71 47.03
CA LEU A 260 8.92 25.48 47.74
C LEU A 260 7.39 25.38 47.88
N GLY A 261 6.71 24.59 47.06
CA GLY A 261 5.25 24.43 47.11
C GLY A 261 4.77 23.74 48.40
N ASN A 262 5.38 22.58 48.69
CA ASN A 262 5.08 21.65 49.77
C ASN A 262 3.91 20.71 49.46
N ALA A 263 2.66 21.07 49.74
CA ALA A 263 1.53 20.17 49.50
C ALA A 263 0.33 20.93 48.96
N GLY A 264 -0.51 20.24 48.20
CA GLY A 264 -1.58 20.85 47.43
C GLY A 264 -1.09 21.33 46.07
N ASN A 265 -1.99 21.36 45.10
CA ASN A 265 -1.65 21.65 43.71
C ASN A 265 -1.20 23.10 43.50
N ASP A 266 0.10 23.35 43.52
CA ASP A 266 0.70 24.67 43.46
C ASP A 266 1.04 25.09 42.02
N ASN A 267 1.21 26.40 41.81
CA ASN A 267 1.80 26.99 40.62
C ASN A 267 3.11 27.70 41.02
N LEU A 268 4.26 27.22 40.55
CA LEU A 268 5.57 27.79 40.85
C LEU A 268 6.10 28.49 39.59
N ILE A 269 6.38 29.80 39.68
CA ILE A 269 6.80 30.64 38.56
C ILE A 269 8.10 31.35 38.92
N GLY A 270 9.22 30.96 38.30
CA GLY A 270 10.53 31.60 38.49
C GLY A 270 10.56 33.02 37.93
N ASN A 271 10.45 33.11 36.60
CA ASN A 271 10.65 34.27 35.73
C ASN A 271 12.12 34.44 35.33
N ALA A 272 12.84 35.45 35.80
CA ALA A 272 14.17 35.76 35.27
C ALA A 272 15.26 35.51 36.32
N GLY A 273 16.23 34.67 35.99
CA GLY A 273 17.32 34.30 36.90
C GLY A 273 17.43 32.79 37.01
N ASN A 274 18.45 32.29 37.71
CA ASN A 274 18.66 30.85 37.83
C ASN A 274 17.93 30.33 39.06
N ASP A 275 16.67 30.00 38.88
CA ASP A 275 15.73 29.63 39.92
C ASP A 275 15.83 28.16 40.33
N THR A 276 15.35 27.87 41.54
CA THR A 276 15.18 26.51 42.03
C THR A 276 13.76 26.33 42.53
N ALA A 277 13.02 25.40 41.93
CA ALA A 277 11.64 25.13 42.26
C ALA A 277 11.42 23.67 42.69
N PHE A 278 10.78 23.48 43.84
CA PHE A 278 10.33 22.18 44.34
C PHE A 278 8.81 22.19 44.50
N GLY A 279 8.08 21.38 43.72
CA GLY A 279 6.63 21.24 43.80
C GLY A 279 6.19 20.73 45.17
N GLY A 280 6.47 19.46 45.43
CA GLY A 280 6.40 18.86 46.75
C GLY A 280 5.48 17.65 46.81
N SER A 281 4.18 17.85 46.86
CA SER A 281 3.20 16.77 46.97
C SER A 281 1.91 17.21 46.32
N ASP A 282 1.27 16.28 45.61
CA ASP A 282 0.11 16.55 44.76
C ASP A 282 0.54 17.17 43.41
N ARG A 283 -0.40 17.36 42.48
CA ARG A 283 -0.11 17.80 41.11
C ARG A 283 0.25 19.28 41.05
N ASP A 284 1.50 19.58 40.82
CA ASP A 284 2.06 20.91 40.72
C ASP A 284 2.26 21.35 39.26
N TRP A 285 2.30 22.66 39.06
CA TRP A 285 2.61 23.27 37.77
C TRP A 285 3.82 24.19 37.96
N ILE A 286 4.93 23.89 37.29
CA ILE A 286 6.21 24.58 37.47
C ILE A 286 6.63 25.20 36.14
N SER A 287 6.89 26.51 36.13
CA SER A 287 7.39 27.24 34.96
C SER A 287 8.58 28.11 35.35
N ALA A 288 9.74 27.80 34.78
CA ALA A 288 11.00 28.44 35.16
C ALA A 288 11.20 29.78 34.42
N ASN A 289 10.98 29.79 33.10
CA ASN A 289 11.07 30.93 32.17
C ASN A 289 12.50 31.21 31.69
N GLU A 290 13.13 32.33 32.07
CA GLU A 290 14.47 32.67 31.59
C GLU A 290 15.50 32.33 32.68
N GLY A 291 16.44 31.42 32.40
CA GLY A 291 17.43 31.03 33.40
C GLY A 291 18.04 29.68 33.11
N ASP A 292 19.17 29.36 33.76
CA ASP A 292 19.54 27.93 33.88
C ASP A 292 18.96 27.44 35.22
N ASP A 293 17.82 26.77 35.18
CA ASP A 293 16.98 26.50 36.34
C ASP A 293 17.10 25.06 36.86
N LEU A 294 16.75 24.86 38.14
CA LEU A 294 16.68 23.54 38.77
C LEU A 294 15.25 23.25 39.25
N LEU A 295 14.58 22.31 38.59
CA LEU A 295 13.17 21.99 38.84
C LEU A 295 13.02 20.55 39.37
N ASN A 296 12.15 20.37 40.37
CA ASN A 296 11.84 19.06 40.91
C ASN A 296 10.39 18.96 41.42
N GLY A 297 9.61 18.01 40.91
CA GLY A 297 8.19 17.83 41.25
C GLY A 297 8.00 17.13 42.59
N ASN A 298 8.88 16.19 42.88
CA ASN A 298 8.89 15.30 44.05
C ASN A 298 7.81 14.21 43.99
N LEU A 299 6.58 14.50 44.41
CA LEU A 299 5.49 13.50 44.47
C LEU A 299 4.24 14.09 43.82
N GLY A 300 3.62 13.36 42.91
CA GLY A 300 2.42 13.84 42.20
C GLY A 300 2.62 13.73 40.70
N ASP A 301 1.52 13.86 39.95
CA ASP A 301 1.55 13.90 38.49
C ASP A 301 1.76 15.36 38.06
N ASP A 302 3.01 15.79 37.95
CA ASP A 302 3.41 17.19 37.85
C ASP A 302 3.53 17.66 36.39
N VAL A 303 3.54 18.99 36.19
CA VAL A 303 3.68 19.61 34.87
C VAL A 303 4.79 20.64 34.90
N PHE A 304 5.78 20.51 34.01
CA PHE A 304 6.94 21.37 33.93
C PHE A 304 7.04 22.08 32.58
N ASN A 305 7.63 23.27 32.63
CA ASN A 305 8.10 24.00 31.47
C ASN A 305 9.35 24.79 31.85
N GLY A 306 10.52 24.33 31.39
CA GLY A 306 11.80 25.03 31.60
C GLY A 306 11.80 26.39 30.88
N ASN A 307 11.45 26.37 29.60
CA ASN A 307 11.42 27.48 28.65
C ASN A 307 12.79 27.84 28.06
N ALA A 308 13.55 28.76 28.63
CA ALA A 308 14.76 29.28 27.98
C ALA A 308 15.95 29.23 28.93
N GLY A 309 17.04 28.63 28.45
CA GLY A 309 18.27 28.38 29.21
C GLY A 309 18.46 26.89 29.48
N ASN A 310 19.61 26.51 30.02
CA ASN A 310 19.98 25.09 30.15
C ASN A 310 19.46 24.57 31.49
N ASP A 311 18.26 24.00 31.46
CA ASP A 311 17.53 23.60 32.65
C ASP A 311 17.89 22.19 33.10
N THR A 312 17.79 21.96 34.41
CA THR A 312 17.86 20.63 35.01
C THR A 312 16.52 20.29 35.64
N VAL A 313 15.82 19.32 35.08
CA VAL A 313 14.45 18.96 35.49
C VAL A 313 14.39 17.52 35.97
N ARG A 314 13.70 17.29 37.09
CA ARG A 314 13.38 15.97 37.62
C ARG A 314 11.88 15.90 37.90
N GLY A 315 11.15 15.05 37.18
CA GLY A 315 9.71 14.84 37.39
C GLY A 315 9.43 14.44 38.83
N GLY A 316 9.89 13.26 39.22
CA GLY A 316 9.83 12.79 40.59
C GLY A 316 9.13 11.44 40.70
N GLN A 317 8.01 11.38 41.41
CA GLN A 317 7.16 10.19 41.48
C GLN A 317 5.77 10.57 41.02
N GLY A 318 5.22 9.84 40.06
CA GLY A 318 3.92 10.13 39.46
C GLY A 318 4.07 10.15 37.95
N ASP A 319 2.96 10.29 37.24
CA ASP A 319 2.99 10.34 35.78
C ASP A 319 3.19 11.80 35.36
N ASP A 320 4.45 12.18 35.12
CA ASP A 320 4.86 13.56 34.94
C ASP A 320 4.82 14.00 33.48
N PHE A 321 4.57 15.29 33.27
CA PHE A 321 4.68 15.93 31.95
C PHE A 321 5.77 17.00 31.97
N VAL A 322 6.84 16.80 31.21
CA VAL A 322 8.02 17.67 31.22
C VAL A 322 8.34 18.21 29.84
N ARG A 323 8.58 19.52 29.74
CA ARG A 323 9.16 20.19 28.57
C ARG A 323 10.39 20.99 29.00
N GLY A 324 11.54 20.71 28.38
CA GLY A 324 12.79 21.43 28.57
C GLY A 324 12.66 22.86 28.04
N GLY A 325 12.45 22.97 26.73
CA GLY A 325 12.05 24.21 26.08
C GLY A 325 13.07 24.66 25.06
N GLY A 326 14.14 25.29 25.50
CA GLY A 326 15.11 25.93 24.64
C GLY A 326 16.48 25.84 25.25
N GLU A 327 17.51 25.80 24.40
CA GLU A 327 18.87 25.51 24.84
C GLU A 327 19.01 24.05 25.31
N ASN A 328 20.13 23.67 25.95
CA ASN A 328 20.45 22.25 26.14
C ASN A 328 20.06 21.80 27.55
N ASP A 329 18.99 21.02 27.64
CA ASP A 329 18.38 20.64 28.89
C ASP A 329 18.82 19.24 29.35
N LEU A 330 18.72 19.02 30.66
CA LEU A 330 18.96 17.74 31.30
C LEU A 330 17.73 17.32 32.10
N ILE A 331 17.05 16.29 31.62
CA ILE A 331 15.71 15.95 32.08
C ILE A 331 15.62 14.48 32.50
N TRP A 332 15.00 14.23 33.65
CA TRP A 332 14.56 12.91 34.09
C TRP A 332 13.06 12.92 34.36
N GLY A 333 12.32 11.95 33.82
CA GLY A 333 10.96 11.64 34.29
C GLY A 333 10.95 11.11 35.73
N ASP A 334 11.95 10.26 36.05
CA ASP A 334 12.19 9.59 37.34
C ASP A 334 11.36 8.30 37.56
N ILE A 335 10.19 8.34 38.20
CA ILE A 335 9.37 7.14 38.50
C ILE A 335 7.93 7.43 38.08
N GLY A 336 7.42 6.74 37.06
CA GLY A 336 6.11 7.04 36.52
C GLY A 336 5.90 6.46 35.13
N GLU A 337 4.73 6.68 34.53
CA GLU A 337 4.61 6.71 33.07
C GLU A 337 4.74 8.17 32.62
N ASP A 338 5.96 8.59 32.27
CA ASP A 338 6.27 9.99 32.05
C ASP A 338 6.17 10.38 30.57
N THR A 339 5.82 11.64 30.30
CA THR A 339 5.95 12.23 28.97
C THR A 339 6.94 13.38 29.03
N VAL A 340 8.05 13.25 28.31
CA VAL A 340 9.17 14.18 28.40
C VAL A 340 9.59 14.65 27.01
N ALA A 341 9.77 15.96 26.84
CA ALA A 341 10.30 16.55 25.61
C ALA A 341 11.46 17.50 25.89
N GLY A 342 12.56 17.36 25.13
CA GLY A 342 13.68 18.32 25.13
C GLY A 342 13.30 19.64 24.47
N ASP A 343 12.56 19.58 23.37
CA ASP A 343 12.13 20.69 22.51
C ASP A 343 13.24 21.26 21.62
N LYS A 344 14.02 22.28 22.03
CA LYS A 344 15.02 22.91 21.15
C LYS A 344 16.38 22.93 21.80
N GLY A 345 17.30 22.10 21.35
CA GLY A 345 18.64 22.08 21.89
C GLY A 345 19.35 20.78 21.59
N ASN A 346 20.48 20.54 22.24
CA ASN A 346 21.05 19.19 22.27
C ASN A 346 20.76 18.66 23.66
N ASP A 347 19.58 18.09 23.81
CA ASP A 347 18.99 17.76 25.09
C ASP A 347 19.44 16.37 25.53
N THR A 348 19.43 16.15 26.84
CA THR A 348 19.64 14.82 27.43
C THR A 348 18.40 14.45 28.22
N VAL A 349 17.66 13.47 27.71
CA VAL A 349 16.35 13.06 28.20
C VAL A 349 16.39 11.62 28.68
N PHE A 350 16.00 11.41 29.93
CA PHE A 350 15.84 10.09 30.53
C PHE A 350 14.37 9.89 30.95
N GLY A 351 13.78 8.75 30.57
CA GLY A 351 12.48 8.32 31.10
C GLY A 351 12.57 8.06 32.59
N GLY A 352 13.22 6.95 32.96
CA GLY A 352 13.48 6.63 34.37
C GLY A 352 14.76 7.19 35.01
N ASN A 353 14.95 6.86 36.29
CA ASN A 353 16.23 7.05 36.98
C ASN A 353 17.16 5.82 36.86
N SER A 354 18.46 6.07 36.77
CA SER A 354 19.49 5.03 36.68
C SER A 354 19.74 4.24 37.99
N GLU A 355 19.08 4.62 39.11
CA GLU A 355 19.33 4.05 40.44
C GLU A 355 18.14 3.22 40.97
N GLY A 356 17.83 2.14 40.24
CA GLY A 356 17.23 0.96 40.84
C GLY A 356 15.75 1.04 41.12
N GLY A 357 14.97 0.92 40.05
CA GLY A 357 13.62 0.38 40.13
C GLY A 357 12.52 1.34 39.71
N ASP A 358 12.66 2.04 38.60
CA ASP A 358 11.51 2.02 37.70
C ASP A 358 11.40 0.60 37.19
N SER A 359 10.26 -0.05 37.45
CA SER A 359 10.11 -1.45 37.10
C SER A 359 9.09 -1.67 35.99
N LEU A 360 8.34 -0.65 35.55
CA LEU A 360 7.28 -0.77 34.55
C LEU A 360 6.79 0.57 33.96
N GLY A 361 7.43 1.71 34.21
CA GLY A 361 7.11 2.96 33.52
C GLY A 361 7.03 2.77 32.01
N ARG A 362 6.10 3.44 31.36
CA ARG A 362 5.97 3.43 29.90
C ARG A 362 6.14 4.84 29.44
N ASP A 363 7.39 5.21 29.29
CA ASP A 363 7.77 6.59 29.07
C ASP A 363 7.64 6.95 27.59
N LEU A 364 7.30 8.20 27.36
CA LEU A 364 7.16 8.79 26.04
C LEU A 364 8.13 9.96 25.93
N LEU A 365 9.21 9.77 25.18
CA LEU A 365 10.32 10.73 25.09
C LEU A 365 10.41 11.36 23.69
N PHE A 366 10.63 12.68 23.65
CA PHE A 366 10.88 13.45 22.44
C PHE A 366 12.20 14.23 22.57
N GLY A 367 13.08 14.11 21.60
CA GLY A 367 14.31 14.90 21.53
C GLY A 367 13.95 16.33 21.18
N GLY A 368 13.32 16.49 20.02
CA GLY A 368 12.90 17.78 19.48
C GLY A 368 13.83 18.21 18.36
N SER A 369 14.36 19.43 18.38
CA SER A 369 15.31 19.89 17.38
C SER A 369 16.72 19.95 17.96
N GLY A 370 17.68 19.23 17.38
CA GLY A 370 19.11 19.39 17.61
C GLY A 370 19.90 18.10 17.53
N LYS A 371 20.58 17.69 18.61
CA LYS A 371 21.37 16.44 18.65
C LYS A 371 21.19 15.84 20.02
N ASP A 372 20.13 15.07 20.16
CA ASP A 372 19.60 14.70 21.45
C ASP A 372 20.11 13.33 21.90
N LEU A 373 20.20 13.15 23.21
CA LEU A 373 20.48 11.87 23.85
C LEU A 373 19.24 11.44 24.61
N LEU A 374 18.58 10.39 24.13
CA LEU A 374 17.40 9.82 24.76
C LEU A 374 17.71 8.46 25.38
N ASN A 375 17.13 8.17 26.54
CA ASN A 375 17.23 6.86 27.19
C ASN A 375 15.94 6.53 27.97
N GLY A 376 15.21 5.50 27.54
CA GLY A 376 13.99 5.02 28.22
C GLY A 376 14.29 4.43 29.60
N ASN A 377 15.44 3.78 29.75
CA ASN A 377 15.92 3.03 30.91
C ASN A 377 15.23 1.67 31.10
N ALA A 378 14.12 1.60 31.81
CA ALA A 378 13.47 0.35 32.13
C ALA A 378 11.97 0.55 32.06
N GLY A 379 11.31 -0.14 31.14
CA GLY A 379 9.97 0.24 30.76
C GLY A 379 9.64 -0.28 29.38
N HIS A 380 8.38 -0.16 28.96
CA HIS A 380 8.04 -0.37 27.54
C HIS A 380 7.87 1.00 26.92
N ASP A 381 8.98 1.58 26.53
CA ASP A 381 9.11 3.00 26.26
C ASP A 381 8.92 3.31 24.78
N THR A 382 8.64 4.57 24.47
CA THR A 382 8.54 5.06 23.10
C THR A 382 9.35 6.34 22.97
N LEU A 383 10.37 6.29 22.12
CA LEU A 383 11.35 7.35 21.93
C LEU A 383 11.27 7.89 20.51
N PHE A 384 11.28 9.22 20.38
CA PHE A 384 11.36 9.94 19.13
C PHE A 384 12.58 10.88 19.15
N GLY A 385 13.54 10.69 18.25
CA GLY A 385 14.69 11.58 18.06
C GLY A 385 14.25 12.97 17.58
N ASP A 386 13.38 12.97 16.55
CA ASP A 386 12.81 14.16 15.89
C ASP A 386 13.77 14.79 14.87
N GLU A 387 13.99 16.12 14.88
CA GLU A 387 14.87 16.77 13.92
C GLU A 387 16.29 16.80 14.48
N GLY A 388 17.22 16.03 13.93
CA GLY A 388 18.55 16.04 14.52
C GLY A 388 19.57 15.09 13.93
N ASN A 389 20.37 14.53 14.81
CA ASN A 389 21.31 13.44 14.55
C ASN A 389 21.49 12.85 15.94
N ASP A 390 20.52 12.06 16.32
CA ASP A 390 20.20 11.79 17.70
C ASP A 390 20.78 10.44 18.11
N THR A 391 20.85 10.23 19.42
CA THR A 391 21.23 8.96 20.00
C THR A 391 20.13 8.53 20.93
N ALA A 392 19.46 7.43 20.60
CA ALA A 392 18.32 6.93 21.37
C ALA A 392 18.56 5.50 21.85
N HIS A 393 18.35 5.29 23.15
CA HIS A 393 18.45 3.99 23.82
C HIS A 393 17.08 3.59 24.38
N GLY A 394 16.49 2.49 23.90
CA GLY A 394 15.25 1.92 24.45
C GLY A 394 15.45 1.56 25.92
N GLY A 395 16.36 0.62 26.19
CA GLY A 395 16.81 0.29 27.54
C GLY A 395 16.55 -1.16 27.92
N ASN A 396 15.58 -1.41 28.80
CA ASN A 396 15.17 -2.78 29.15
C ASN A 396 13.68 -2.92 28.90
N ASN A 397 13.32 -4.14 28.47
CA ASN A 397 12.00 -4.55 27.98
C ASN A 397 11.76 -4.09 26.54
N ASP A 398 10.58 -4.40 26.00
CA ASP A 398 10.29 -4.25 24.58
C ASP A 398 9.94 -2.77 24.29
N ASP A 399 10.82 -2.07 23.56
CA ASP A 399 10.75 -0.63 23.31
C ASP A 399 10.43 -0.29 21.84
N ILE A 400 9.96 0.94 21.62
CA ILE A 400 9.83 1.55 20.28
C ILE A 400 10.79 2.74 20.19
N VAL A 401 11.68 2.73 19.21
CA VAL A 401 12.67 3.80 19.02
C VAL A 401 12.62 4.30 17.57
N VAL A 402 12.37 5.60 17.39
CA VAL A 402 12.24 6.25 16.07
C VAL A 402 13.23 7.40 15.97
N GLY A 403 14.10 7.40 14.95
CA GLY A 403 15.05 8.49 14.68
C GLY A 403 14.35 9.76 14.18
N ASN A 404 13.50 9.60 13.16
CA ASN A 404 12.84 10.66 12.38
C ASN A 404 13.75 11.31 11.33
N VAL A 405 14.24 12.53 11.55
CA VAL A 405 14.99 13.27 10.51
C VAL A 405 16.42 13.46 10.98
N GLY A 406 17.37 12.85 10.28
CA GLY A 406 18.79 12.99 10.58
C GLY A 406 19.55 11.68 10.47
N ASP A 407 20.88 11.74 10.43
CA ASP A 407 21.66 10.50 10.55
C ASP A 407 21.74 10.13 12.05
N ASP A 408 20.90 9.18 12.46
CA ASP A 408 20.63 8.83 13.85
C ASP A 408 21.36 7.54 14.27
N MET A 409 21.48 7.37 15.60
CA MET A 409 22.07 6.18 16.21
C MET A 409 21.10 5.59 17.23
N LEU A 410 20.47 4.47 16.87
CA LEU A 410 19.39 3.87 17.62
C LEU A 410 19.82 2.54 18.27
N PHE A 411 19.43 2.34 19.52
CA PHE A 411 19.73 1.12 20.29
C PHE A 411 18.44 0.59 20.92
N GLY A 412 18.08 -0.68 20.64
CA GLY A 412 17.00 -1.39 21.35
C GLY A 412 17.44 -1.81 22.76
N ASP A 413 18.72 -2.13 22.91
CA ASP A 413 19.34 -2.61 24.14
C ASP A 413 18.84 -3.99 24.59
N LYS A 414 17.91 -4.12 25.54
CA LYS A 414 17.39 -5.43 25.96
C LYS A 414 15.88 -5.50 25.80
N GLY A 415 15.38 -6.35 24.93
CA GLY A 415 13.95 -6.47 24.69
C GLY A 415 13.70 -7.04 23.31
N ASN A 416 12.44 -7.27 22.99
CA ASN A 416 12.03 -7.44 21.60
C ASN A 416 11.66 -6.06 21.08
N ASP A 417 12.64 -5.35 20.55
CA ASP A 417 12.52 -3.93 20.27
C ASP A 417 12.04 -3.69 18.84
N SER A 418 11.44 -2.53 18.61
CA SER A 418 11.04 -2.08 17.28
C SER A 418 11.67 -0.73 16.95
N LEU A 419 12.52 -0.70 15.93
CA LEU A 419 13.37 0.43 15.60
C LEU A 419 13.12 0.94 14.18
N CYS A 420 13.04 2.26 14.05
CA CYS A 420 12.80 2.96 12.79
C CYS A 420 13.84 4.06 12.61
N GLY A 421 14.71 3.93 11.62
CA GLY A 421 15.67 4.98 11.24
C GLY A 421 14.95 6.23 10.76
N SER A 422 14.09 6.08 9.74
CA SER A 422 13.43 7.19 9.01
C SER A 422 14.45 8.02 8.20
N GLU A 423 14.16 9.28 7.84
CA GLU A 423 15.00 10.03 6.88
C GLU A 423 16.43 10.23 7.40
N GLY A 424 17.45 9.75 6.70
CA GLY A 424 18.85 9.85 7.14
C GLY A 424 19.65 8.57 6.91
N ASN A 425 20.98 8.66 7.00
CA ASN A 425 21.84 7.46 6.92
C ASN A 425 22.06 6.93 8.34
N ASP A 426 21.20 6.02 8.77
CA ASP A 426 21.09 5.65 10.17
C ASP A 426 21.99 4.48 10.56
N THR A 427 22.30 4.41 11.86
CA THR A 427 22.94 3.25 12.47
C THR A 427 22.03 2.67 13.55
N ILE A 428 21.53 1.46 13.31
CA ILE A 428 20.55 0.80 14.17
C ILE A 428 21.16 -0.46 14.79
N TYR A 429 21.04 -0.58 16.11
CA TYR A 429 21.46 -1.75 16.89
C TYR A 429 20.27 -2.32 17.66
N GLY A 430 19.77 -3.50 17.27
CA GLY A 430 18.66 -4.17 17.95
C GLY A 430 19.00 -4.58 19.38
N GLY A 431 20.16 -5.22 19.57
CA GLY A 431 20.65 -5.57 20.90
C GLY A 431 20.27 -6.99 21.30
N ASN A 432 19.63 -7.17 22.46
CA ASN A 432 19.30 -8.47 23.04
C ASN A 432 17.79 -8.74 22.97
N GLY A 433 17.38 -9.69 22.13
CA GLY A 433 16.00 -10.13 21.93
C GLY A 433 15.59 -10.00 20.46
N SER A 434 14.39 -10.48 20.12
CA SER A 434 13.94 -10.46 18.73
C SER A 434 13.56 -9.05 18.30
N THR A 435 14.36 -8.45 17.45
CA THR A 435 14.22 -7.07 16.98
C THR A 435 13.49 -6.99 15.65
N VAL A 436 12.65 -5.97 15.48
CA VAL A 436 12.23 -5.48 14.16
C VAL A 436 12.93 -4.15 13.91
N ALA A 437 13.76 -4.06 12.88
CA ALA A 437 14.47 -2.83 12.55
C ALA A 437 14.32 -2.47 11.07
N ILE A 438 14.05 -1.19 10.83
CA ILE A 438 13.75 -0.67 9.49
C ILE A 438 14.57 0.60 9.25
N GLY A 439 15.29 0.62 8.12
CA GLY A 439 15.94 1.80 7.57
C GLY A 439 14.94 2.72 6.86
N ALA A 440 15.37 3.48 5.85
CA ALA A 440 14.48 4.36 5.09
C ALA A 440 14.72 4.38 3.59
N ASN A 441 13.80 5.02 2.87
CA ASN A 441 13.86 5.10 1.41
C ASN A 441 14.89 6.14 0.93
N GLY A 442 15.93 5.66 0.28
CA GLY A 442 16.89 6.43 -0.51
C GLY A 442 18.22 6.68 0.21
N ASP A 443 18.39 6.12 1.40
CA ASP A 443 19.50 6.36 2.29
C ASP A 443 20.50 5.19 2.31
N ARG A 444 21.42 5.14 3.27
CA ARG A 444 22.44 4.07 3.34
C ARG A 444 22.63 3.70 4.79
N ASP A 445 21.80 2.77 5.20
CA ASP A 445 21.63 2.41 6.59
C ASP A 445 22.57 1.27 7.00
N CYS A 446 22.82 1.23 8.29
CA CYS A 446 23.68 0.27 8.92
C CYS A 446 22.91 -0.40 10.07
N ILE A 447 22.37 -1.58 9.81
CA ILE A 447 21.47 -2.29 10.71
C ILE A 447 22.17 -3.54 11.28
N CYS A 448 22.21 -3.66 12.60
CA CYS A 448 22.64 -4.84 13.33
C CYS A 448 21.48 -5.37 14.18
N GLY A 449 21.06 -6.62 13.97
CA GLY A 449 20.01 -7.29 14.76
C GLY A 449 20.45 -7.57 16.19
N GLY A 450 21.57 -8.30 16.35
CA GLY A 450 22.17 -8.58 17.65
C GLY A 450 21.95 -10.03 18.08
N GLU A 451 21.52 -10.26 19.32
CA GLU A 451 21.08 -11.59 19.78
C GLU A 451 19.57 -11.70 19.59
N GLY A 452 19.05 -12.69 18.87
CA GLY A 452 17.60 -12.76 18.70
C GLY A 452 17.14 -13.74 17.65
N ASN A 453 15.94 -13.50 17.13
CA ASN A 453 15.60 -13.88 15.77
C ASN A 453 15.01 -12.61 15.20
N ASP A 454 15.76 -11.95 14.34
CA ASP A 454 15.50 -10.56 13.99
C ASP A 454 14.84 -10.46 12.61
N LEU A 455 14.12 -9.38 12.41
CA LEU A 455 13.50 -9.03 11.15
C LEU A 455 13.99 -7.64 10.73
N LEU A 456 14.86 -7.61 9.73
CA LEU A 456 15.64 -6.43 9.36
C LEU A 456 15.35 -6.02 7.92
N PHE A 457 15.04 -4.74 7.72
CA PHE A 457 14.68 -4.16 6.42
C PHE A 457 15.58 -2.94 6.10
N GLY A 458 16.30 -2.98 4.98
CA GLY A 458 17.06 -1.83 4.47
C GLY A 458 16.18 -0.80 3.78
N ASN A 459 15.24 -1.27 2.96
CA ASN A 459 14.37 -0.49 2.06
C ASN A 459 15.14 0.01 0.82
N GLU A 460 14.97 1.26 0.38
CA GLU A 460 15.74 1.76 -0.78
C GLU A 460 17.09 2.29 -0.30
N GLY A 461 18.20 1.85 -0.87
CA GLY A 461 19.48 2.32 -0.36
C GLY A 461 20.64 1.39 -0.67
N GLN A 462 21.86 1.82 -0.35
CA GLN A 462 22.99 0.88 -0.35
C GLN A 462 23.30 0.50 1.08
N ASP A 463 22.56 -0.48 1.58
CA ASP A 463 22.48 -0.78 3.00
C ASP A 463 23.45 -1.86 3.42
N LYS A 464 23.76 -1.85 4.72
CA LYS A 464 24.50 -2.91 5.38
C LYS A 464 23.66 -3.50 6.49
N ILE A 465 23.30 -4.76 6.34
CA ILE A 465 22.44 -5.46 7.27
C ILE A 465 23.18 -6.68 7.83
N TRP A 466 23.23 -6.78 9.15
CA TRP A 466 23.86 -7.86 9.91
C TRP A 466 22.85 -8.45 10.89
N GLY A 467 22.51 -9.74 10.76
CA GLY A 467 21.63 -10.45 11.71
C GLY A 467 22.32 -10.69 13.05
N ASP A 468 23.59 -11.10 12.99
CA ASP A 468 24.42 -11.49 14.13
C ASP A 468 24.04 -12.86 14.72
N GLU A 469 23.60 -12.99 15.98
CA GLU A 469 23.23 -14.29 16.57
C GLU A 469 21.72 -14.52 16.49
N GLY A 470 21.25 -15.50 15.73
CA GLY A 470 19.81 -15.74 15.65
C GLY A 470 19.39 -16.56 14.44
N ASN A 471 18.09 -16.75 14.26
CA ASN A 471 17.56 -17.19 12.96
C ASN A 471 16.86 -15.99 12.34
N ASP A 472 17.64 -15.21 11.60
CA ASP A 472 17.25 -13.85 11.23
C ASP A 472 16.63 -13.83 9.84
N THR A 473 15.76 -12.85 9.59
CA THR A 473 15.23 -12.56 8.25
C THR A 473 15.70 -11.18 7.85
N LEU A 474 16.55 -11.13 6.82
CA LEU A 474 17.17 -9.91 6.32
C LEU A 474 16.64 -9.61 4.93
N ARG A 475 16.18 -8.38 4.73
CA ARG A 475 15.68 -7.86 3.46
C ARG A 475 16.45 -6.60 3.08
N GLY A 476 17.19 -6.65 1.97
CA GLY A 476 17.92 -5.50 1.43
C GLY A 476 16.94 -4.44 0.97
N GLY A 477 16.23 -4.73 -0.12
CA GLY A 477 15.16 -3.88 -0.62
C GLY A 477 15.47 -3.45 -2.05
N LYS A 478 15.62 -2.15 -2.31
CA LYS A 478 16.08 -1.64 -3.62
C LYS A 478 17.54 -1.21 -3.52
N ASP A 479 18.23 -1.26 -4.66
CA ASP A 479 19.65 -0.91 -4.85
C ASP A 479 20.62 -2.02 -4.38
N ASP A 480 21.93 -1.78 -4.47
CA ASP A 480 22.95 -2.83 -4.27
C ASP A 480 23.35 -2.93 -2.78
N ASP A 481 22.87 -3.98 -2.10
CA ASP A 481 23.00 -4.15 -0.65
C ASP A 481 24.07 -5.14 -0.20
N THR A 482 24.40 -5.10 1.09
CA THR A 482 25.26 -6.09 1.75
C THR A 482 24.59 -6.69 2.98
N LEU A 483 24.21 -7.97 2.88
CA LEU A 483 23.55 -8.72 3.95
C LEU A 483 24.49 -9.80 4.51
N LYS A 484 24.53 -9.93 5.84
CA LYS A 484 25.08 -11.12 6.50
C LYS A 484 24.17 -11.65 7.59
N GLY A 485 23.81 -12.92 7.51
CA GLY A 485 23.00 -13.62 8.52
C GLY A 485 23.74 -13.67 9.85
N GLY A 486 24.80 -14.49 9.91
CA GLY A 486 25.63 -14.58 11.10
C GLY A 486 25.61 -16.00 11.67
N ALA A 487 25.06 -16.19 12.86
CA ALA A 487 25.01 -17.48 13.52
C ALA A 487 23.57 -17.94 13.75
N GLY A 488 23.15 -18.96 13.00
CA GLY A 488 21.89 -19.68 13.14
C GLY A 488 21.32 -19.97 11.76
N SER A 489 20.01 -20.07 11.61
CA SER A 489 19.39 -20.41 10.32
C SER A 489 18.74 -19.18 9.71
N ASP A 490 19.51 -18.47 8.90
CA ASP A 490 19.13 -17.14 8.44
C ASP A 490 18.45 -17.17 7.06
N ARG A 491 17.55 -16.24 6.81
CA ARG A 491 16.86 -16.07 5.52
C ARG A 491 17.21 -14.71 4.95
N LEU A 492 17.93 -14.70 3.83
CA LEU A 492 18.46 -13.49 3.19
C LEU A 492 17.75 -13.24 1.85
N LEU A 493 17.19 -12.05 1.72
CA LEU A 493 16.53 -11.51 0.53
C LEU A 493 17.29 -10.24 0.13
N GLY A 494 18.07 -10.31 -0.97
CA GLY A 494 18.66 -9.09 -1.54
C GLY A 494 17.58 -8.16 -2.10
N ASP A 495 16.59 -8.76 -2.76
CA ASP A 495 15.54 -8.07 -3.52
C ASP A 495 16.08 -7.33 -4.74
N LEU A 496 15.62 -6.11 -5.03
CA LEU A 496 15.93 -5.40 -6.27
C LEU A 496 17.35 -4.83 -6.23
N GLY A 497 18.33 -5.49 -6.83
CA GLY A 497 19.71 -5.06 -6.71
C GLY A 497 20.71 -6.05 -7.28
N ASN A 498 22.00 -5.77 -7.11
CA ASN A 498 23.03 -6.79 -7.23
C ASN A 498 23.70 -6.96 -5.87
N ASP A 499 23.14 -7.86 -5.07
CA ASP A 499 23.43 -7.86 -3.64
C ASP A 499 24.59 -8.77 -3.27
N MET A 500 25.22 -8.47 -2.14
CA MET A 500 26.25 -9.30 -1.53
C MET A 500 25.70 -10.03 -0.31
N LEU A 501 25.50 -11.34 -0.44
CA LEU A 501 24.86 -12.18 0.58
C LEU A 501 25.88 -13.13 1.24
N THR A 502 25.89 -13.15 2.56
CA THR A 502 26.71 -14.06 3.38
C THR A 502 25.82 -14.74 4.41
N GLY A 503 25.68 -16.07 4.36
CA GLY A 503 24.83 -16.79 5.31
C GLY A 503 25.46 -16.81 6.70
N GLY A 504 26.72 -17.20 6.78
CA GLY A 504 27.43 -17.40 8.04
C GLY A 504 27.43 -18.86 8.46
N SER A 505 27.05 -19.13 9.71
CA SER A 505 27.06 -20.49 10.27
C SER A 505 25.67 -20.96 10.61
N GLY A 506 25.32 -22.16 10.19
CA GLY A 506 24.02 -22.78 10.43
C GLY A 506 23.42 -23.19 9.10
N ARG A 507 22.11 -23.23 8.96
CA ARG A 507 21.47 -23.56 7.67
C ARG A 507 20.79 -22.32 7.16
N ASP A 508 21.34 -21.75 6.10
CA ASP A 508 20.90 -20.47 5.58
C ASP A 508 20.07 -20.63 4.32
N PHE A 509 19.19 -19.67 4.07
CA PHE A 509 18.27 -19.62 2.96
C PHE A 509 18.54 -18.35 2.15
N PHE A 510 18.99 -18.51 0.91
CA PHE A 510 19.18 -17.39 -0.02
C PHE A 510 18.02 -17.36 -1.01
N VAL A 511 17.22 -16.29 -0.96
CA VAL A 511 16.03 -16.17 -1.80
C VAL A 511 16.42 -15.66 -3.19
N LEU A 512 16.00 -16.38 -4.23
CA LEU A 512 16.22 -16.03 -5.63
C LEU A 512 14.88 -15.80 -6.34
N SER A 513 14.72 -14.60 -6.90
CA SER A 513 13.54 -14.16 -7.63
C SER A 513 13.92 -13.67 -9.04
N PRO A 514 13.12 -13.93 -10.08
CA PRO A 514 13.27 -13.25 -11.37
C PRO A 514 12.97 -11.76 -11.23
N GLY A 515 13.59 -10.91 -12.05
CA GLY A 515 13.35 -9.47 -12.09
C GLY A 515 14.11 -8.67 -11.02
N ASN A 516 14.68 -9.36 -10.04
CA ASN A 516 15.30 -8.76 -8.86
C ASN A 516 16.79 -8.38 -9.07
N GLY A 517 17.38 -8.70 -10.21
CA GLY A 517 18.78 -8.38 -10.49
C GLY A 517 19.69 -9.59 -10.32
N THR A 518 20.94 -9.40 -9.89
CA THR A 518 21.94 -10.47 -9.89
C THR A 518 22.81 -10.47 -8.64
N ASP A 519 22.52 -11.42 -7.75
CA ASP A 519 23.15 -11.48 -6.44
C ASP A 519 24.47 -12.24 -6.46
N THR A 520 25.29 -12.01 -5.44
CA THR A 520 26.52 -12.72 -5.18
C THR A 520 26.48 -13.34 -3.79
N ILE A 521 26.36 -14.67 -3.74
CA ILE A 521 26.42 -15.47 -2.51
C ILE A 521 27.89 -15.84 -2.24
N LEU A 522 28.39 -15.47 -1.07
CA LEU A 522 29.83 -15.51 -0.76
C LEU A 522 30.31 -16.82 -0.13
N ASP A 523 29.48 -17.50 0.65
CA ASP A 523 29.89 -18.59 1.54
C ASP A 523 29.00 -19.83 1.53
N PHE A 524 28.13 -19.99 0.54
CA PHE A 524 27.22 -21.14 0.41
C PHE A 524 27.89 -22.51 0.70
N GLU A 525 27.33 -23.24 1.66
CA GLU A 525 27.75 -24.57 2.08
C GLU A 525 26.82 -25.67 1.50
N ASP A 526 27.33 -26.40 0.50
CA ASP A 526 26.64 -27.55 -0.11
C ASP A 526 26.22 -28.62 0.93
N ASN A 527 24.97 -29.10 0.83
CA ASN A 527 24.29 -30.00 1.78
C ASN A 527 23.96 -29.40 3.15
N LEU A 528 24.16 -28.10 3.34
CA LEU A 528 23.76 -27.40 4.55
C LEU A 528 22.77 -26.28 4.22
N ASP A 529 23.17 -25.36 3.36
CA ASP A 529 22.40 -24.19 2.95
C ASP A 529 21.42 -24.51 1.82
N LEU A 530 20.45 -23.62 1.62
CA LEU A 530 19.37 -23.77 0.67
C LEU A 530 19.16 -22.51 -0.15
N LEU A 531 18.78 -22.71 -1.41
CA LEU A 531 18.36 -21.67 -2.34
C LEU A 531 16.84 -21.70 -2.41
N GLU A 532 16.19 -20.63 -1.94
CA GLU A 532 14.74 -20.51 -1.97
C GLU A 532 14.29 -19.87 -3.28
N LEU A 533 13.46 -20.57 -4.05
CA LEU A 533 12.92 -20.05 -5.31
C LEU A 533 11.58 -19.35 -5.08
N ALA A 534 11.53 -18.06 -5.42
CA ALA A 534 10.33 -17.22 -5.40
C ALA A 534 9.86 -16.88 -6.84
N GLY A 535 8.78 -16.11 -6.98
CA GLY A 535 8.27 -15.68 -8.30
C GLY A 535 7.81 -16.82 -9.22
N ASN A 536 7.27 -17.91 -8.67
CA ASN A 536 6.87 -19.13 -9.40
C ASN A 536 8.02 -19.84 -10.16
N LEU A 537 9.27 -19.58 -9.79
CA LEU A 537 10.40 -20.34 -10.31
C LEU A 537 10.35 -21.80 -9.85
N SER A 538 10.70 -22.70 -10.76
CA SER A 538 10.95 -24.10 -10.46
C SER A 538 12.36 -24.52 -10.88
N PHE A 539 12.91 -25.52 -10.20
CA PHE A 539 14.24 -26.07 -10.53
C PHE A 539 14.39 -26.44 -12.02
N SER A 540 13.30 -26.92 -12.65
CA SER A 540 13.30 -27.31 -14.06
C SER A 540 13.52 -26.15 -15.04
N GLN A 541 13.32 -24.91 -14.60
CA GLN A 541 13.53 -23.70 -15.37
C GLN A 541 14.97 -23.16 -15.23
N LEU A 542 15.77 -23.70 -14.31
CA LEU A 542 17.11 -23.19 -14.03
C LEU A 542 18.19 -23.83 -14.91
N SER A 543 19.21 -23.03 -15.19
CA SER A 543 20.46 -23.41 -15.86
C SER A 543 21.62 -23.11 -14.91
N ILE A 544 22.25 -24.15 -14.40
CA ILE A 544 23.38 -24.06 -13.47
C ILE A 544 24.68 -24.27 -14.26
N ILE A 545 25.54 -23.26 -14.32
CA ILE A 545 26.73 -23.25 -15.19
C ILE A 545 27.98 -22.92 -14.38
N GLN A 546 29.04 -23.70 -14.57
CA GLN A 546 30.34 -23.38 -14.00
C GLN A 546 30.96 -22.18 -14.73
N GLY A 547 31.14 -21.07 -14.03
CA GLY A 547 31.99 -19.94 -14.43
C GLY A 547 33.44 -20.14 -14.01
N ASN A 548 34.30 -19.16 -14.32
CA ASN A 548 35.74 -19.24 -14.03
C ASN A 548 36.04 -19.23 -12.52
N ASN A 549 35.28 -18.47 -11.73
CA ASN A 549 35.51 -18.27 -10.28
C ASN A 549 34.25 -18.48 -9.42
N ALA A 550 33.08 -18.71 -10.04
CA ALA A 550 31.80 -18.85 -9.36
C ALA A 550 30.90 -19.81 -10.17
N THR A 551 29.90 -20.38 -9.51
CA THR A 551 28.76 -21.05 -10.15
C THR A 551 27.70 -20.01 -10.49
N LEU A 552 27.14 -20.09 -11.70
CA LEU A 552 26.09 -19.21 -12.19
C LEU A 552 24.75 -19.94 -12.15
N ILE A 553 23.73 -19.31 -11.56
CA ILE A 553 22.35 -19.76 -11.65
C ILE A 553 21.59 -18.78 -12.55
N ALA A 554 20.98 -19.30 -13.61
CA ALA A 554 20.27 -18.49 -14.60
C ALA A 554 18.93 -19.12 -14.99
N VAL A 555 17.96 -18.30 -15.39
CA VAL A 555 16.69 -18.76 -15.95
C VAL A 555 16.90 -19.19 -17.41
N THR A 556 16.51 -20.42 -17.75
CA THR A 556 16.82 -21.05 -19.06
C THR A 556 16.18 -20.30 -20.23
N GLN A 557 14.95 -19.81 -20.05
CA GLN A 557 14.17 -19.19 -21.11
C GLN A 557 14.61 -17.75 -21.38
N THR A 558 14.78 -16.94 -20.33
CA THR A 558 15.12 -15.52 -20.42
C THR A 558 16.63 -15.28 -20.51
N ARG A 559 17.46 -16.22 -20.04
CA ARG A 559 18.92 -16.09 -19.85
C ARG A 559 19.33 -15.08 -18.78
N GLU A 560 18.36 -14.60 -18.01
CA GLU A 560 18.60 -13.82 -16.81
C GLU A 560 19.44 -14.60 -15.81
N ILE A 561 20.38 -13.92 -15.17
CA ILE A 561 21.22 -14.47 -14.12
C ILE A 561 20.58 -14.08 -12.80
N LEU A 562 20.32 -15.06 -11.93
CA LEU A 562 19.75 -14.82 -10.60
C LEU A 562 20.88 -14.63 -9.58
N ALA A 563 21.90 -15.50 -9.62
CA ALA A 563 22.99 -15.43 -8.66
C ALA A 563 24.32 -15.98 -9.17
N PHE A 564 25.40 -15.43 -8.61
CA PHE A 564 26.74 -16.00 -8.58
C PHE A 564 26.99 -16.62 -7.20
N ILE A 565 27.33 -17.91 -7.17
CA ILE A 565 27.75 -18.61 -5.95
C ILE A 565 29.26 -18.77 -5.96
N ASN A 566 29.95 -18.07 -5.06
CA ASN A 566 31.39 -18.13 -4.96
C ASN A 566 31.87 -19.45 -4.36
N SER A 567 33.05 -19.89 -4.79
CA SER A 567 33.76 -21.04 -4.20
C SER A 567 33.06 -22.41 -4.28
N VAL A 568 31.87 -22.51 -4.85
CA VAL A 568 31.13 -23.77 -5.04
C VAL A 568 31.18 -24.20 -6.51
N GLN A 569 31.33 -25.50 -6.76
CA GLN A 569 31.29 -26.06 -8.11
C GLN A 569 29.85 -26.30 -8.57
N ALA A 570 29.55 -26.02 -9.84
CA ALA A 570 28.21 -26.18 -10.41
C ALA A 570 27.67 -27.62 -10.34
N SER A 571 28.56 -28.60 -10.26
CA SER A 571 28.19 -30.02 -10.09
C SER A 571 27.79 -30.40 -8.67
N ALA A 572 28.06 -29.52 -7.68
CA ALA A 572 27.66 -29.71 -6.29
C ALA A 572 26.20 -29.28 -6.09
N ILE A 573 25.77 -28.21 -6.76
CA ILE A 573 24.41 -27.70 -6.69
C ILE A 573 23.42 -28.63 -7.42
N GLY A 574 22.56 -29.31 -6.67
CA GLY A 574 21.55 -30.23 -7.13
C GLY A 574 20.14 -29.82 -6.70
N LEU A 575 19.14 -30.66 -7.03
CA LEU A 575 17.74 -30.40 -6.67
C LEU A 575 17.52 -30.31 -5.14
N ASP A 576 18.34 -31.02 -4.37
CA ASP A 576 18.20 -31.10 -2.91
C ASP A 576 18.63 -29.79 -2.21
N ASP A 577 19.33 -28.90 -2.92
CA ASP A 577 19.75 -27.57 -2.43
C ASP A 577 18.67 -26.49 -2.65
N PHE A 578 17.51 -26.84 -3.23
CA PHE A 578 16.45 -25.87 -3.52
C PHE A 578 15.17 -26.15 -2.72
N ILE A 579 14.55 -25.06 -2.27
CA ILE A 579 13.19 -25.06 -1.72
C ILE A 579 12.29 -24.09 -2.51
N PHE A 580 10.98 -24.17 -2.32
CA PHE A 580 10.00 -23.37 -3.04
C PHE A 580 9.18 -22.54 -2.06
N ALA A 581 9.01 -21.24 -2.33
CA ALA A 581 8.16 -20.39 -1.52
C ALA A 581 6.75 -20.98 -1.38
N GLY A 582 6.29 -21.20 -0.15
CA GLY A 582 4.96 -21.76 0.17
C GLY A 582 4.89 -23.25 0.51
N SER A 583 6.01 -23.92 0.81
CA SER A 583 6.07 -25.31 1.32
C SER A 583 6.22 -25.41 2.83
#